data_AF-A0A2R6HAR0-F1
#
_entry.id   AF-A0A2R6HAR0-F1
#
_cell.length_a   1.000
_cell.length_b   1.000
_cell.length_c   1.000
_cell.angle_alpha   90.00
_cell.angle_beta   90.00
_cell.angle_gamma   90.00
#
_symmetry.space_group_name_H-M   'P 1'
#
loop_
_entity.id
_entity.type
_entity.pdbx_description
1 polymer ?
#
loop_
_entity_poly.entity_id
_entity_poly.type
_entity_poly.pdbx_seq_one_letter_code
_entity_poly.pdbx_strand_id
1 'polypeptide(L)'
;VFQPDSAIRYLQLGERKLNEKQAQREYTEATVVFVFWLTFLAIGVAVLLRVLSPVHPLEYVIFDVMSAQSNVGLDSGITGPTMPDTAKAMLIINMWVGRLEIIPIAVLLGAVFQRLDLYR
;
A
#
# COMPACT_ATOMS: atom_id res chain seq x y z
N VAL A 1 -7.35 -4.56 33.11
CA VAL A 1 -7.32 -3.25 33.81
C VAL A 1 -8.55 -2.49 33.39
N PHE A 2 -9.57 -2.43 34.25
CA PHE A 2 -10.81 -1.69 33.98
C PHE A 2 -10.54 -0.20 34.21
N GLN A 3 -10.70 0.62 33.16
CA GLN A 3 -10.62 2.07 33.28
C GLN A 3 -12.02 2.66 33.05
N PRO A 4 -12.41 3.70 33.82
CA PRO A 4 -13.73 4.32 33.74
C PRO A 4 -13.97 5.04 32.42
N ASP A 5 -15.22 5.08 31.96
CA ASP A 5 -15.64 5.67 30.68
C ASP A 5 -15.38 7.19 30.57
N SER A 6 -15.12 7.87 31.69
CA SER A 6 -14.78 9.30 31.76
C SER A 6 -13.28 9.61 31.64
N ALA A 7 -12.43 8.59 31.44
CA ALA A 7 -11.00 8.79 31.34
C ALA A 7 -10.62 9.41 29.98
N ILE A 8 -10.18 10.67 30.01
CA ILE A 8 -9.64 11.36 28.84
C ILE A 8 -8.30 10.70 28.47
N ARG A 9 -8.31 9.87 27.42
CA ARG A 9 -7.12 9.15 26.94
C ARG A 9 -6.34 10.04 25.98
N TYR A 10 -5.17 10.48 26.40
CA TYR A 10 -4.21 11.13 25.51
C TYR A 10 -3.31 10.05 24.90
N LEU A 11 -3.29 9.94 23.57
CA LEU A 11 -2.31 9.12 22.87
C LEU A 11 -0.96 9.85 22.96
N GLN A 12 0.01 9.24 23.64
CA GLN A 12 1.37 9.78 23.74
C GLN A 12 2.25 9.11 22.69
N LEU A 13 2.70 9.90 21.71
CA LEU A 13 3.66 9.48 20.69
C LEU A 13 4.99 10.20 20.96
N GLY A 14 5.91 9.50 21.62
CA GLY A 14 7.14 10.11 22.15
C GLY A 14 6.84 11.22 23.16
N GLU A 15 7.32 12.43 22.93
CA GLU A 15 7.07 13.60 23.81
C GLU A 15 5.78 14.37 23.48
N ARG A 16 5.02 13.97 22.46
CA ARG A 16 3.81 14.71 22.03
C ARG A 16 2.56 14.06 22.62
N LYS A 17 1.79 14.85 23.39
CA LYS A 17 0.41 14.52 23.78
C LYS A 17 -0.51 14.88 22.61
N LEU A 18 -0.98 13.88 21.88
CA LEU A 18 -1.88 14.09 20.76
C LEU A 18 -3.31 14.27 21.28
N ASN A 19 -3.94 15.37 20.87
CA ASN A 19 -5.36 15.59 21.10
C ASN A 19 -6.18 14.59 20.25
N GLU A 20 -7.38 14.22 20.69
CA GLU A 20 -8.21 13.18 20.08
C GLU A 20 -8.49 13.45 18.59
N LYS A 21 -8.66 14.72 18.21
CA LYS A 21 -8.78 15.16 16.81
C LYS A 21 -7.50 14.99 15.98
N GLN A 22 -6.32 15.15 16.59
CA GLN A 22 -5.03 14.94 15.91
C GLN A 22 -4.75 13.45 15.72
N ALA A 23 -5.02 12.63 16.75
CA ALA A 23 -4.91 11.18 16.64
C ALA A 23 -5.82 10.65 15.53
N GLN A 24 -7.09 11.07 15.49
CA GLN A 24 -8.04 10.67 14.44
C GLN A 24 -7.56 11.02 13.02
N ARG A 25 -6.93 12.18 12.84
CA ARG A 25 -6.38 12.59 11.54
C ARG A 25 -5.19 11.73 11.13
N GLU A 26 -4.27 11.47 12.05
CA GLU A 26 -3.09 10.63 11.81
C GLU A 26 -3.49 9.17 11.53
N TYR A 27 -4.50 8.65 12.24
CA TYR A 27 -5.10 7.34 11.94
C TYR A 27 -5.77 7.29 10.58
N THR A 28 -6.47 8.36 10.18
CA THR A 28 -7.10 8.44 8.86
C THR A 28 -6.04 8.42 7.76
N GLU A 29 -4.98 9.22 7.90
CA GLU A 29 -3.86 9.26 6.95
C GLU A 29 -3.16 7.90 6.85
N ALA A 30 -2.87 7.25 7.98
CA ALA A 30 -2.28 5.91 8.01
C ALA A 30 -3.21 4.84 7.39
N THR A 31 -4.52 4.93 7.63
CA THR A 31 -5.52 4.00 7.08
C THR A 31 -5.62 4.15 5.56
N VAL A 32 -5.65 5.38 5.05
CA VAL A 32 -5.65 5.65 3.61
C VAL A 32 -4.40 5.06 2.96
N VAL A 33 -3.24 5.27 3.58
CA VAL A 33 -1.97 4.68 3.14
C VAL A 33 -2.06 3.15 3.11
N PHE A 34 -2.54 2.52 4.17
CA PHE A 34 -2.69 1.07 4.24
C PHE A 34 -3.63 0.51 3.15
N VAL A 35 -4.77 1.15 2.93
CA VAL A 35 -5.75 0.75 1.90
C VAL A 35 -5.16 0.92 0.50
N PHE A 36 -4.46 2.02 0.23
CA PHE A 36 -3.78 2.21 -1.05
C PHE A 36 -2.72 1.14 -1.30
N TRP A 37 -1.92 0.82 -0.29
CA TRP A 37 -0.91 -0.23 -0.40
C TRP A 37 -1.55 -1.59 -0.74
N LEU A 38 -2.63 -1.98 -0.06
CA LEU A 38 -3.36 -3.21 -0.36
C LEU A 38 -3.97 -3.20 -1.77
N THR A 39 -4.45 -2.04 -2.22
CA THR A 39 -5.05 -1.89 -3.56
C THR A 39 -4.02 -2.13 -4.66
N PHE A 40 -2.84 -1.49 -4.57
CA PHE A 40 -1.75 -1.70 -5.53
C PHE A 40 -1.27 -3.15 -5.53
N LEU A 41 -1.20 -3.77 -4.34
CA LEU A 41 -0.82 -5.17 -4.21
C LEU A 41 -1.83 -6.09 -4.92
N ALA A 42 -3.13 -5.88 -4.68
CA ALA A 42 -4.18 -6.65 -5.34
C ALA A 42 -4.15 -6.48 -6.87
N ILE A 43 -3.91 -5.26 -7.37
CA ILE A 43 -3.77 -4.99 -8.80
C ILE A 43 -2.52 -5.72 -9.37
N GLY A 44 -1.38 -5.63 -8.69
CA GLY A 44 -0.14 -6.30 -9.10
C GLY A 44 -0.30 -7.81 -9.21
N VAL A 45 -0.92 -8.42 -8.19
CA VAL A 45 -1.22 -9.87 -8.19
C VAL A 45 -2.18 -10.22 -9.31
N ALA A 46 -3.28 -9.47 -9.49
CA ALA A 46 -4.25 -9.73 -10.55
C ALA A 46 -3.65 -9.64 -11.96
N VAL A 47 -2.80 -8.63 -12.20
CA VAL A 47 -2.10 -8.46 -13.49
C VAL A 47 -1.12 -9.61 -13.72
N LEU A 48 -0.31 -9.99 -12.73
CA LEU A 48 0.60 -11.12 -12.88
C LEU A 48 -0.17 -12.41 -13.11
N LEU A 49 -1.24 -12.71 -12.37
CA LEU A 49 -2.06 -13.91 -12.62
C LEU A 49 -2.73 -13.93 -13.99
N ARG A 50 -3.03 -12.76 -14.56
CA ARG A 50 -3.62 -12.66 -15.90
C ARG A 50 -2.61 -12.92 -17.01
N VAL A 51 -1.38 -12.48 -16.80
CA VAL A 51 -0.28 -12.48 -17.79
C VAL A 51 0.55 -13.76 -17.71
N LEU A 52 0.72 -14.30 -16.50
CA LEU A 52 1.47 -15.52 -16.26
C LEU A 52 0.61 -16.76 -16.55
N SER A 53 1.22 -17.77 -17.16
CA SER A 53 0.56 -19.05 -17.42
C SER A 53 0.20 -19.73 -16.07
N PRO A 54 -0.94 -20.45 -15.96
CA PRO A 54 -1.45 -21.05 -14.70
C PRO A 54 -0.57 -22.14 -14.07
N VAL A 55 0.63 -22.34 -14.60
CA VAL A 55 1.63 -23.30 -14.11
C VAL A 55 2.25 -22.83 -12.78
N HIS A 56 2.18 -21.54 -12.46
CA HIS A 56 2.83 -20.98 -11.28
C HIS A 56 1.87 -20.92 -10.08
N PRO A 57 2.30 -21.41 -8.89
CA PRO A 57 1.57 -21.26 -7.64
C PRO A 57 1.26 -19.80 -7.31
N LEU A 58 0.05 -19.55 -6.80
CA LEU A 58 -0.42 -18.22 -6.37
C LEU A 58 0.49 -17.61 -5.30
N GLU A 59 1.00 -18.42 -4.37
CA GLU A 59 1.89 -18.01 -3.28
C GLU A 59 3.17 -17.32 -3.78
N TYR A 60 3.76 -17.82 -4.86
CA TYR A 60 4.97 -17.27 -5.45
C TYR A 60 4.70 -15.95 -6.19
N VAL A 61 3.57 -15.86 -6.89
CA VAL A 61 3.15 -14.60 -7.53
C VAL A 61 2.91 -13.50 -6.50
N ILE A 62 2.23 -13.82 -5.39
CA ILE A 62 2.00 -12.87 -4.31
C ILE A 62 3.33 -12.47 -3.66
N PHE A 63 4.25 -13.43 -3.45
CA PHE A 63 5.57 -13.16 -2.89
C PHE A 63 6.37 -12.18 -3.75
N ASP A 64 6.44 -12.38 -5.06
CA ASP A 64 7.19 -11.51 -5.96
C ASP A 64 6.59 -10.10 -6.05
N VAL A 65 5.26 -9.98 -6.07
CA VAL A 65 4.58 -8.67 -6.03
C VAL A 65 4.83 -7.97 -4.70
N MET A 66 4.72 -8.67 -3.56
CA MET A 66 5.03 -8.13 -2.24
C MET A 66 6.49 -7.67 -2.14
N SER A 67 7.42 -8.47 -2.66
CA SER A 67 8.84 -8.20 -2.68
C SER A 67 9.17 -6.97 -3.54
N ALA A 68 8.57 -6.86 -4.74
CA ALA A 68 8.72 -5.70 -5.61
C ALA A 68 8.11 -4.43 -4.96
N GLN A 69 6.90 -4.52 -4.43
CA GLN A 69 6.21 -3.38 -3.80
C GLN A 69 6.87 -2.93 -2.48
N SER A 70 7.58 -3.82 -1.79
CA SER A 70 8.34 -3.49 -0.58
C SER A 70 9.82 -3.22 -0.87
N ASN A 71 10.22 -3.14 -2.14
CA ASN A 71 11.59 -2.93 -2.61
C ASN A 71 12.62 -3.91 -2.01
N VAL A 72 12.21 -5.15 -1.72
CA VAL A 72 13.09 -6.19 -1.18
C VAL A 72 13.94 -6.80 -2.29
N GLY A 73 13.37 -6.96 -3.49
CA GLY A 73 14.08 -7.46 -4.67
C GLY A 73 14.39 -8.96 -4.63
N LEU A 74 13.73 -9.71 -3.74
CA LEU A 74 13.71 -11.17 -3.74
C LEU A 74 12.74 -11.69 -4.80
N ASP A 75 13.07 -12.83 -5.38
CA ASP A 75 12.28 -13.54 -6.38
C ASP A 75 12.11 -14.99 -5.92
N SER A 76 10.93 -15.55 -6.15
CA SER A 76 10.60 -16.95 -5.90
C SER A 76 10.99 -17.89 -7.05
N GLY A 77 11.62 -17.35 -8.10
CA GLY A 77 12.07 -18.08 -9.29
C GLY A 77 11.10 -18.00 -10.46
N ILE A 78 10.07 -17.15 -10.36
CA ILE A 78 9.13 -16.85 -11.43
C ILE A 78 9.68 -15.74 -12.33
N THR A 79 10.52 -14.86 -11.79
CA THR A 79 11.00 -13.67 -12.47
C THR A 79 12.18 -14.00 -13.40
N GLY A 80 11.88 -14.49 -14.61
CA GLY A 80 12.88 -14.87 -15.61
C GLY A 80 12.97 -13.93 -16.83
N PRO A 81 14.04 -14.03 -17.65
CA PRO A 81 14.18 -13.27 -18.90
C PRO A 81 13.02 -13.48 -19.88
N THR A 82 12.41 -14.66 -19.83
CA THR A 82 11.27 -15.12 -20.62
C THR A 82 9.91 -14.60 -20.13
N MET A 83 9.88 -13.81 -19.04
CA MET A 83 8.65 -13.21 -18.54
C MET A 83 8.06 -12.22 -19.57
N PRO A 84 6.73 -12.22 -19.78
CA PRO A 84 6.08 -11.26 -20.66
C PRO A 84 6.36 -9.81 -20.27
N ASP A 85 6.55 -8.94 -21.26
CA ASP A 85 6.91 -7.54 -21.04
C ASP A 85 5.91 -6.79 -20.15
N THR A 86 4.63 -7.16 -20.22
CA THR A 86 3.57 -6.59 -19.37
C THR A 86 3.80 -6.90 -17.88
N ALA A 87 4.26 -8.10 -17.54
CA ALA A 87 4.54 -8.47 -16.14
C ALA A 87 5.79 -7.75 -15.62
N LYS A 88 6.83 -7.61 -16.44
CA LYS A 88 8.01 -6.79 -16.11
C LYS A 88 7.63 -5.33 -15.85
N ALA A 89 6.82 -4.75 -16.73
CA ALA A 89 6.32 -3.38 -16.57
C ALA A 89 5.52 -3.21 -15.27
N MET A 90 4.66 -4.18 -14.93
CA MET A 90 3.90 -4.16 -13.67
C MET A 90 4.81 -4.22 -12.44
N LEU A 91 5.84 -5.07 -12.45
CA LEU A 91 6.81 -5.16 -11.35
C LEU A 91 7.60 -3.85 -11.18
N ILE A 92 8.02 -3.21 -12.28
CA ILE A 92 8.67 -1.89 -12.24
C ILE A 92 7.74 -0.84 -11.63
N ILE A 93 6.45 -0.83 -11.99
CA ILE A 93 5.45 0.07 -11.41
C ILE A 93 5.29 -0.22 -9.91
N ASN A 94 5.23 -1.49 -9.49
CA ASN A 94 5.15 -1.84 -8.07
C ASN A 94 6.37 -1.38 -7.28
N MET A 95 7.60 -1.52 -7.82
CA MET A 95 8.82 -0.98 -7.20
C MET A 95 8.78 0.54 -7.10
N TRP A 96 8.27 1.21 -8.14
CA TRP A 96 8.14 2.67 -8.12
C TRP A 96 7.13 3.13 -7.06
N VAL A 97 5.98 2.46 -6.94
CA VAL A 97 4.98 2.69 -5.90
C VAL A 97 5.56 2.43 -4.51
N GLY A 98 6.32 1.35 -4.35
CA GLY A 98 7.03 1.03 -3.11
C GLY A 98 8.04 2.09 -2.70
N ARG A 99 8.73 2.70 -3.68
CA ARG A 99 9.79 3.68 -3.45
C ARG A 99 9.29 5.12 -3.28
N LEU A 100 8.13 5.46 -3.85
CA LEU A 100 7.56 6.80 -3.74
C LEU A 100 7.03 7.15 -2.34
N GLU A 101 7.11 6.23 -1.38
CA GLU A 101 6.38 6.24 -0.12
C GLU A 101 4.86 6.35 -0.39
N ILE A 102 4.07 5.50 0.27
CA ILE A 102 2.62 5.47 0.03
C ILE A 102 1.99 6.81 0.44
N ILE A 103 2.67 7.59 1.30
CA ILE A 103 2.25 8.90 1.81
C ILE A 103 2.15 9.94 0.67
N PRO A 104 3.20 10.26 -0.12
CA PRO A 104 3.09 11.14 -1.29
C PRO A 104 2.03 10.73 -2.31
N ILE A 105 1.87 9.44 -2.60
CA ILE A 105 0.84 8.96 -3.55
C ILE A 105 -0.56 9.17 -2.97
N ALA A 106 -0.79 8.82 -1.71
CA ALA A 106 -2.05 9.04 -1.02
C ALA A 106 -2.41 10.53 -0.94
N VAL A 107 -1.42 11.39 -0.66
CA VAL A 107 -1.59 12.86 -0.65
C VAL A 107 -1.89 13.39 -2.06
N LEU A 108 -1.19 12.90 -3.08
CA LEU A 108 -1.39 13.34 -4.46
C LEU A 108 -2.77 12.91 -4.97
N LEU A 109 -3.20 11.68 -4.70
CA LEU A 109 -4.54 11.22 -5.03
C LEU A 109 -5.60 11.96 -4.22
N GLY A 110 -5.42 12.15 -2.91
CA GLY A 110 -6.31 12.97 -2.08
C GLY A 110 -6.44 14.40 -2.61
N ALA A 111 -5.34 15.01 -3.02
CA ALA A 111 -5.32 16.34 -3.62
C ALA A 111 -5.99 16.37 -5.00
N VAL A 112 -5.80 15.34 -5.83
CA VAL A 112 -6.49 15.19 -7.13
C VAL A 112 -8.00 14.98 -6.92
N PHE A 113 -8.42 14.14 -5.99
CA PHE A 113 -9.83 13.92 -5.65
C PHE A 113 -10.50 15.17 -5.06
N GLN A 114 -9.80 15.93 -4.21
CA GLN A 114 -10.30 17.24 -3.75
C GLN A 114 -10.37 18.26 -4.89
N ARG A 115 -9.41 18.25 -5.82
CA ARG A 115 -9.40 19.17 -6.97
C ARG A 115 -10.45 18.81 -8.02
N LEU A 116 -10.85 17.54 -8.10
CA LEU A 116 -11.90 17.05 -9.00
C LEU A 116 -13.32 17.28 -8.47
N ASP A 117 -13.46 17.90 -7.29
CA ASP A 117 -14.68 18.56 -6.78
C ASP A 117 -16.00 17.95 -7.30
N LEU A 118 -16.22 16.66 -7.00
CA LEU A 118 -17.55 16.05 -7.01
C LEU A 118 -18.28 16.38 -5.70
N TYR A 119 -18.13 17.61 -5.23
CA TYR A 119 -18.93 18.21 -4.17
C TYR A 119 -19.69 19.41 -4.73
N ARG A 120 -20.53 19.13 -5.73
CA ARG A 120 -21.79 19.83 -5.92
C ARG A 120 -22.94 18.86 -5.72
#